data_AF-A0A8I5ZYS5-F1
#
_entry.id   AF-A0A8I5ZYS5-F1
#
_cell.length_a   1.000
_cell.length_b   1.000
_cell.length_c   1.000
_cell.angle_alpha   90.00
_cell.angle_beta   90.00
_cell.angle_gamma   90.00
#
_symmetry.space_group_name_H-M   'P 1'
#
loop_
_entity.id
_entity.type
_entity.pdbx_description
1 polymer ?
#
loop_
_entity_poly.entity_id
_entity_poly.type
_entity_poly.pdbx_seq_one_letter_code
_entity_poly.pdbx_strand_id
1 'polypeptide(L)'
;MFQKADSDLDYLQCRLEYEVKTNHTHSAGEKVVLKELSAIKSRYQALCARFKTVSPEQKETKSCICAILKKTMTMVQELQRQTNLELTLLTEEEKAVTERLKSHMPDLEDRILQRNFDGEKISSKEIREVSRG
;
A
#
# COMPACT_ATOMS: atom_id res chain seq x y z
N MET A 1 -7.89 1.23 11.38
CA MET A 1 -7.54 2.48 12.09
C MET A 1 -8.74 3.41 12.27
N PHE A 2 -9.59 3.56 11.25
CA PHE A 2 -10.66 4.58 11.24
C PHE A 2 -11.98 4.18 11.94
N GLN A 3 -12.19 2.89 12.23
CA GLN A 3 -13.45 2.35 12.77
C GLN A 3 -13.99 3.06 14.02
N LYS A 4 -13.12 3.43 14.97
CA LYS A 4 -13.56 4.12 16.18
C LYS A 4 -14.08 5.53 15.87
N ALA A 5 -13.33 6.29 15.08
CA ALA A 5 -13.72 7.65 14.71
C ALA A 5 -14.97 7.67 13.81
N ASP A 6 -15.14 6.68 12.92
CA ASP A 6 -16.40 6.46 12.19
C ASP A 6 -17.59 6.31 13.16
N SER A 7 -17.44 5.40 14.15
CA SER A 7 -18.49 5.11 15.13
C SER A 7 -18.79 6.33 16.03
N ASP A 8 -17.76 7.09 16.42
CA ASP A 8 -17.92 8.30 17.23
C ASP A 8 -18.71 9.37 16.45
N LEU A 9 -18.44 9.55 15.15
CA LEU A 9 -19.18 10.49 14.29
C LEU A 9 -20.64 10.07 14.08
N ASP A 10 -20.87 8.77 13.89
CA ASP A 10 -22.23 8.22 13.78
C ASP A 10 -23.03 8.43 15.06
N TYR A 11 -22.42 8.19 16.22
CA TYR A 11 -23.05 8.43 17.51
C TYR A 11 -23.42 9.90 17.71
N LEU A 12 -22.48 10.82 17.43
CA LEU A 12 -22.73 12.26 17.55
C LEU A 12 -23.86 12.73 16.63
N GLN A 13 -23.92 12.20 15.40
CA GLN A 13 -24.97 12.53 14.45
C GLN A 13 -26.33 12.07 14.96
N CYS A 14 -26.46 10.80 15.35
CA CYS A 14 -27.72 10.26 15.87
C CYS A 14 -28.19 11.00 17.12
N ARG A 15 -27.28 11.36 18.03
CA ARG A 15 -27.61 12.10 19.25
C ARG A 15 -28.13 13.51 18.94
N LEU A 16 -27.46 14.24 18.05
CA LEU A 16 -27.89 15.58 17.66
C LEU A 16 -29.20 15.57 16.87
N GLU A 17 -29.41 14.60 15.99
CA GLU A 17 -30.68 14.42 15.29
C GLU A 17 -31.84 14.17 16.25
N TYR A 18 -31.60 13.36 17.29
CA TYR A 18 -32.58 13.12 18.35
C TYR A 18 -32.89 14.41 19.11
N GLU A 19 -31.88 15.12 19.60
CA GLU A 19 -32.04 16.38 20.35
C GLU A 19 -32.81 17.43 19.54
N VAL A 20 -32.44 17.64 18.27
CA VAL A 20 -33.14 18.56 17.36
C VAL A 20 -34.61 18.15 17.17
N LYS A 21 -34.92 16.86 17.08
CA LYS A 21 -36.30 16.37 16.89
C LYS A 21 -37.15 16.51 18.14
N THR A 22 -36.56 16.36 19.33
CA THR A 22 -37.29 16.44 20.61
C THR A 22 -37.45 17.85 21.16
N ASN A 23 -36.55 18.78 20.80
CA ASN A 23 -36.61 20.16 21.25
C ASN A 23 -37.66 20.96 20.44
N HIS A 24 -38.75 21.39 21.09
CA HIS A 24 -39.84 22.17 20.46
C HIS A 24 -39.37 23.55 19.95
N THR A 25 -38.45 24.17 20.66
CA THR A 25 -37.77 25.41 20.24
C THR A 25 -36.47 25.05 19.57
N HIS A 26 -36.52 24.74 18.28
CA HIS A 26 -35.30 24.60 17.48
C HIS A 26 -34.50 25.91 17.57
N SER A 27 -33.38 25.91 18.27
CA SER A 27 -32.44 27.02 18.14
C SER A 27 -31.84 26.95 16.75
N ALA A 28 -31.75 28.09 16.05
CA ALA A 28 -31.03 28.17 14.78
C ALA A 28 -29.61 27.57 14.89
N GLY A 29 -29.00 27.63 16.09
CA GLY A 29 -27.71 27.02 16.40
C GLY A 29 -27.66 25.51 16.25
N GLU A 30 -28.66 24.75 16.72
CA GLU A 30 -28.64 23.28 16.65
C GLU A 30 -28.69 22.78 15.20
N LYS A 31 -29.48 23.46 14.35
CA LYS A 31 -29.53 23.17 12.90
C LYS A 31 -28.21 23.48 12.20
N VAL A 32 -27.48 24.50 12.64
CA VAL A 32 -26.14 24.82 12.12
C VAL A 32 -25.15 23.74 12.52
N VAL A 33 -25.13 23.33 13.79
CA VAL A 33 -24.25 22.26 14.29
C VAL A 33 -24.47 20.94 13.52
N LEU A 34 -25.73 20.59 13.21
CA LEU A 34 -26.03 19.38 12.44
C LEU A 34 -25.46 19.43 11.01
N LYS A 35 -25.51 20.60 10.36
CA LYS A 35 -24.91 20.82 9.03
C LYS A 35 -23.39 20.76 9.08
N GLU A 36 -22.78 21.35 10.11
CA GLU A 36 -21.33 21.30 10.33
C GLU A 36 -20.86 19.88 10.58
N LEU A 37 -21.57 19.09 11.40
CA LEU A 37 -21.24 17.69 11.64
C LEU A 37 -21.33 16.86 10.37
N SER A 38 -22.38 17.07 9.56
CA SER A 38 -22.51 16.43 8.24
C SER A 38 -21.34 16.77 7.31
N ALA A 39 -20.89 18.04 7.31
CA ALA A 39 -19.73 18.47 6.54
C ALA A 39 -18.42 17.85 7.05
N ILE A 40 -18.23 17.75 8.37
CA ILE A 40 -17.09 17.08 8.99
C ILE A 40 -17.07 15.59 8.62
N LYS A 41 -18.21 14.90 8.70
CA LYS A 41 -18.35 13.50 8.31
C LYS A 41 -18.01 13.28 6.84
N SER A 42 -18.50 14.14 5.95
CA SER A 42 -18.17 14.09 4.52
C SER A 42 -16.66 14.27 4.27
N ARG A 43 -16.04 15.28 4.92
CA ARG A 43 -14.58 15.50 4.84
C ARG A 43 -13.78 14.31 5.39
N TYR A 44 -14.24 13.71 6.48
CA TYR A 44 -13.63 12.53 7.07
C TYR A 44 -13.67 11.33 6.12
N GLN A 45 -14.82 11.08 5.47
CA GLN A 45 -14.97 10.02 4.47
C GLN A 45 -14.05 10.24 3.27
N ALA A 46 -13.96 11.48 2.76
CA ALA A 46 -13.03 11.82 1.69
C ALA A 46 -11.56 11.57 2.11
N LEU A 47 -11.19 11.91 3.34
CA LEU A 47 -9.87 11.63 3.89
C LEU A 47 -9.61 10.12 3.99
N CYS A 48 -10.57 9.34 4.48
CA CYS A 48 -10.48 7.89 4.54
C CYS A 48 -10.33 7.25 3.16
N ALA A 49 -11.06 7.74 2.15
CA ALA A 49 -10.94 7.27 0.77
C ALA A 49 -9.53 7.52 0.22
N ARG A 50 -8.94 8.69 0.48
CA ARG A 50 -7.54 8.99 0.11
C ARG A 50 -6.54 8.08 0.82
N PHE A 51 -6.72 7.80 2.10
CA PHE A 51 -5.83 6.86 2.81
C PHE A 51 -5.94 5.43 2.27
N LYS A 52 -7.14 5.01 1.84
CA LYS A 52 -7.34 3.69 1.20
C LYS A 52 -6.57 3.54 -0.10
N THR A 53 -6.33 4.62 -0.86
CA THR A 53 -5.53 4.56 -2.11
C THR A 53 -4.02 4.69 -1.83
N VAL A 54 -3.62 5.52 -0.85
CA VAL A 54 -2.21 5.69 -0.49
C VAL A 54 -1.60 4.41 0.10
N SER A 55 -2.36 3.64 0.88
CA SER A 55 -1.85 2.40 1.49
C SER A 55 -1.37 1.34 0.49
N PRO A 56 -2.15 0.95 -0.54
CA PRO A 56 -1.67 0.01 -1.56
C PRO A 56 -0.56 0.59 -2.43
N GLU A 57 -0.62 1.88 -2.79
CA GLU A 57 0.46 2.56 -3.53
C GLU A 57 1.78 2.48 -2.77
N GLN A 58 1.78 2.78 -1.47
CA GLN A 58 2.97 2.68 -0.62
C GLN A 58 3.48 1.23 -0.53
N LYS A 59 2.58 0.23 -0.43
CA LYS A 59 2.97 -1.19 -0.44
C LYS A 59 3.62 -1.56 -1.78
N GLU A 60 3.08 -1.09 -2.90
CA GLU A 60 3.63 -1.35 -4.24
C GLU A 60 4.99 -0.68 -4.44
N THR A 61 5.12 0.62 -4.13
CA THR A 61 6.40 1.34 -4.23
C THR A 61 7.48 0.68 -3.39
N LYS A 62 7.15 0.31 -2.13
CA LYS A 62 8.09 -0.40 -1.26
C LYS A 62 8.52 -1.75 -1.85
N SER A 63 7.57 -2.51 -2.40
CA SER A 63 7.84 -3.81 -3.04
C SER A 63 8.73 -3.65 -4.29
N CYS A 64 8.46 -2.63 -5.11
CA CYS A 64 9.24 -2.31 -6.29
C CYS A 64 10.69 -1.93 -5.94
N ILE A 65 10.89 -1.04 -4.96
CA ILE A 65 12.22 -0.66 -4.48
C ILE A 65 12.99 -1.89 -4.00
N CYS A 66 12.35 -2.77 -3.21
CA CYS A 66 12.99 -4.00 -2.72
C CYS A 66 13.40 -4.92 -3.88
N ALA A 67 12.54 -5.09 -4.89
CA ALA A 67 12.84 -5.91 -6.06
C ALA A 67 14.01 -5.35 -6.87
N ILE A 68 14.05 -4.03 -7.08
CA ILE A 68 15.16 -3.36 -7.76
C ILE A 68 16.46 -3.52 -6.97
N LEU A 69 16.44 -3.28 -5.65
CA LEU A 69 17.61 -3.46 -4.79
C LEU A 69 18.13 -4.91 -4.84
N LYS A 70 17.23 -5.90 -4.76
CA LYS A 70 17.60 -7.32 -4.87
C LYS A 70 18.25 -7.62 -6.22
N LYS A 71 17.66 -7.14 -7.32
CA LYS A 71 18.20 -7.32 -8.68
C LYS A 71 19.58 -6.67 -8.83
N THR A 72 19.73 -5.42 -8.39
CA THR A 72 21.01 -4.72 -8.42
C THR A 72 22.06 -5.45 -7.60
N MET A 73 21.71 -5.93 -6.40
CA MET A 73 22.62 -6.71 -5.57
C MET A 73 23.09 -7.98 -6.28
N THR A 74 22.18 -8.74 -6.89
CA THR A 74 22.54 -9.93 -7.68
C THR A 74 23.45 -9.59 -8.86
N MET A 75 23.18 -8.48 -9.57
CA MET A 75 24.04 -8.03 -10.67
C MET A 75 25.44 -7.66 -10.20
N VAL A 76 25.56 -6.92 -9.08
CA VAL A 76 26.85 -6.56 -8.49
C VAL A 76 27.65 -7.81 -8.09
N GLN A 77 26.99 -8.79 -7.47
CA GLN A 77 27.63 -10.07 -7.10
C GLN A 77 28.14 -10.85 -8.33
N GLU A 78 27.38 -10.86 -9.42
CA GLU A 78 27.80 -11.52 -10.66
C GLU A 78 28.98 -10.80 -11.33
N LEU A 79 28.98 -9.46 -11.35
CA LEU A 79 30.11 -8.67 -11.88
C LEU A 79 31.39 -8.85 -11.04
N GLN A 80 31.25 -8.90 -9.72
CA GLN A 80 32.37 -9.19 -8.81
C GLN A 80 32.96 -10.58 -9.10
N ARG A 81 32.09 -11.60 -9.26
CA ARG A 81 32.48 -12.96 -9.64
C ARG A 81 33.25 -13.01 -10.96
N GLN A 82 32.83 -12.23 -11.96
CA GLN A 82 33.49 -12.17 -13.27
C GLN A 82 34.86 -11.49 -13.23
N THR A 83 35.05 -10.53 -12.31
CA THR A 83 36.27 -9.72 -12.24
C THR A 83 37.35 -10.34 -11.32
N ASN A 84 37.06 -11.45 -10.63
CA ASN A 84 37.89 -12.00 -9.54
C ASN A 84 38.23 -10.96 -8.45
N LEU A 85 37.43 -9.89 -8.34
CA LEU A 85 37.45 -9.04 -7.15
C LEU A 85 36.98 -9.95 -6.03
N GLU A 86 37.78 -10.09 -4.96
CA GLU A 86 37.27 -10.66 -3.72
C GLU A 86 35.95 -9.94 -3.45
N LEU A 87 34.86 -10.70 -3.38
CA LEU A 87 33.55 -10.23 -2.96
C LEU A 87 33.83 -9.32 -1.77
N THR A 88 33.71 -8.00 -1.94
CA THR A 88 33.63 -7.14 -0.78
C THR A 88 32.32 -7.60 -0.15
N LEU A 89 32.44 -8.50 0.83
CA LEU A 89 31.34 -8.93 1.66
C LEU A 89 30.58 -7.65 1.98
N LEU A 90 29.26 -7.68 1.75
CA LEU A 90 28.37 -6.63 2.24
C LEU A 90 28.92 -6.16 3.58
N THR A 91 29.19 -4.86 3.70
CA THR A 91 29.61 -4.29 4.97
C THR A 91 28.60 -4.71 6.03
N GLU A 92 29.04 -4.79 7.30
CA GLU A 92 28.12 -5.17 8.38
C GLU A 92 26.89 -4.25 8.43
N GLU A 93 27.06 -2.97 8.02
CA GLU A 93 25.96 -2.04 7.81
C GLU A 93 24.98 -2.51 6.71
N GLU A 94 25.47 -2.88 5.52
CA GLU A 94 24.63 -3.33 4.42
C GLU A 94 23.94 -4.68 4.70
N LYS A 95 24.60 -5.60 5.43
CA LYS A 95 23.97 -6.84 5.91
C LYS A 95 22.82 -6.53 6.87
N ALA A 96 23.05 -5.64 7.83
CA ALA A 96 22.01 -5.23 8.78
C ALA A 96 20.82 -4.56 8.07
N VAL A 97 21.08 -3.72 7.06
CA VAL A 97 20.04 -3.11 6.23
C VAL A 97 19.25 -4.17 5.46
N THR A 98 19.92 -5.18 4.91
CA THR A 98 19.29 -6.29 4.18
C THR A 98 18.37 -7.11 5.09
N GLU A 99 18.83 -7.48 6.29
CA GLU A 99 18.01 -8.23 7.25
C GLU A 99 16.83 -7.40 7.76
N ARG A 100 17.05 -6.09 8.01
CA ARG A 100 15.96 -5.18 8.34
C ARG A 100 14.96 -5.09 7.19
N LEU A 101 15.42 -5.04 5.93
CA LEU A 101 14.53 -4.99 4.78
C LEU A 101 13.66 -6.26 4.67
N LYS A 102 14.25 -7.44 4.89
CA LYS A 102 13.53 -8.73 4.93
C LYS A 102 12.51 -8.77 6.06
N SER A 103 12.87 -8.36 7.28
CA SER A 103 11.97 -8.40 8.43
C SER A 103 10.73 -7.52 8.25
N HIS A 104 10.84 -6.44 7.48
CA HIS A 104 9.72 -5.53 7.18
C HIS A 104 8.86 -6.02 5.99
N MET A 105 9.17 -7.16 5.38
CA MET A 105 8.53 -7.68 4.16
C MET A 105 8.32 -9.21 4.21
N PRO A 106 7.52 -9.75 5.15
CA PRO A 106 7.27 -11.20 5.21
C PRO A 106 6.51 -11.75 3.98
N ASP A 107 5.81 -10.90 3.21
CA ASP A 107 4.84 -11.28 2.15
C ASP A 107 5.36 -11.00 0.72
N LEU A 108 6.64 -10.63 0.55
CA LEU A 108 7.16 -10.31 -0.79
C LEU A 108 7.48 -11.58 -1.62
N GLU A 109 7.85 -12.68 -0.96
CA GLU A 109 8.18 -13.94 -1.64
C GLU A 109 6.96 -14.60 -2.28
N ASP A 110 5.80 -14.59 -1.62
CA ASP A 110 4.57 -15.15 -2.19
C ASP A 110 4.05 -14.34 -3.38
N ARG A 111 4.11 -13.00 -3.33
CA ARG A 111 3.57 -12.14 -4.40
C ARG A 111 4.44 -12.07 -5.66
N ILE A 112 5.76 -12.10 -5.55
CA ILE A 112 6.64 -12.03 -6.73
C ILE A 112 6.54 -13.32 -7.53
N LEU A 113 6.46 -14.49 -6.85
CA LEU A 113 6.22 -15.74 -7.54
C LEU A 113 4.90 -15.69 -8.30
N GLN A 114 3.83 -15.19 -7.67
CA GLN A 114 2.51 -15.13 -8.31
C GLN A 114 2.46 -14.16 -9.50
N ARG A 115 3.10 -12.98 -9.42
CA ARG A 115 3.17 -12.03 -10.55
C ARG A 115 4.01 -12.57 -11.71
N ASN A 116 5.04 -13.38 -11.43
CA ASN A 116 5.84 -14.05 -12.46
C ASN A 116 5.14 -15.26 -13.08
N PHE A 117 4.10 -15.82 -12.45
CA PHE A 117 3.28 -16.87 -13.07
C PHE A 117 2.31 -16.32 -14.13
N ASP A 118 1.91 -15.04 -14.02
CA ASP A 118 0.95 -14.42 -14.96
C ASP A 118 1.61 -13.72 -16.15
N GLY A 119 2.92 -13.47 -16.11
CA GLY A 119 3.68 -12.86 -17.20
C GLY A 119 4.22 -13.90 -18.18
N GLU A 120 3.77 -13.84 -19.43
CA GLU A 120 4.36 -14.52 -20.59
C GLU A 120 4.19 -16.06 -20.69
N LYS A 121 2.94 -16.50 -20.84
CA LYS A 121 2.67 -17.54 -21.86
C LYS A 121 2.83 -16.90 -23.25
N ILE A 122 4.08 -16.67 -23.67
CA ILE A 122 4.35 -16.55 -25.10
C ILE A 122 3.95 -17.91 -25.68
N SER A 123 2.82 -17.92 -26.39
CA SER A 123 2.20 -19.11 -26.93
C SER A 123 3.24 -19.87 -27.75
N SER A 124 3.50 -21.14 -27.40
CA SER A 124 4.43 -22.04 -28.11
C SER A 124 4.09 -22.25 -29.60
N LYS A 125 3.03 -21.61 -30.12
CA LYS A 125 2.73 -21.52 -31.55
C LYS A 125 3.70 -20.58 -32.29
N GLU A 126 4.14 -19.48 -31.70
CA GLU A 126 4.94 -18.48 -32.43
C GLU A 126 6.38 -18.98 -32.69
N ILE A 127 6.96 -19.74 -31.75
CA ILE A 127 8.29 -20.36 -31.93
C ILE A 127 8.27 -21.43 -33.04
N ARG A 128 7.12 -22.05 -33.33
CA ARG A 128 7.02 -23.12 -34.33
C ARG A 128 6.93 -22.60 -35.77
N GLU A 129 6.44 -21.38 -35.99
CA GLU A 129 6.33 -20.79 -37.33
C GLU A 129 7.65 -20.22 -37.83
N VAL A 130 8.52 -19.71 -36.96
CA VAL A 130 9.84 -19.21 -37.37
C VAL A 130 10.77 -20.34 -37.84
N SER A 131 10.55 -21.59 -37.40
CA SER A 131 11.38 -22.74 -37.80
C SER A 131 10.88 -23.50 -39.03
N ARG A 132 9.93 -22.97 -39.81
CA ARG A 132 9.47 -23.59 -41.06
C ARG A 132 9.49 -22.68 -42.30
N GLY A 133 10.13 -21.52 -42.23
CA GLY A 133 10.58 -20.76 -43.40
C GLY A 133 12.07 -20.99 -43.64
#